data_AF-A0AAD8FP96-F1
#
_entry.id   AF-A0AAD8FP96-F1
#
_cell.length_a   1.000
_cell.length_b   1.000
_cell.length_c   1.000
_cell.angle_alpha   90.00
_cell.angle_beta   90.00
_cell.angle_gamma   90.00
#
_symmetry.space_group_name_H-M   'P 1'
#
loop_
_entity.id
_entity.type
_entity.pdbx_description
1 polymer ?
#
loop_
_entity_poly.entity_id
_entity_poly.type
_entity_poly.pdbx_seq_one_letter_code
_entity_poly.pdbx_strand_id
1 'polypeptide(L)'
;MESNSCLVCYPLQEEYRSEGISWRNIDYIDNTGCINLISKKPTALFHLLDEECNFPQASNQTLLDKFKRQHEGNSYIEFPAVMEPAFIIRHYAGKVKYGVKDFREKNTDHMRPDIIALLKSSKNSFICGLIGIDPVATFRWAVLRSYFRAVVGFREAGKRYAEKKTGE
;
A
#
# COMPACT_ATOMS: atom_id res chain seq x y z
N MET A 1 -3.22 32.05 -15.16
CA MET A 1 -2.00 31.80 -14.36
C MET A 1 -2.40 31.98 -12.92
N GLU A 2 -3.08 30.99 -12.35
CA GLU A 2 -3.51 31.05 -10.96
C GLU A 2 -2.40 30.53 -10.07
N SER A 3 -2.21 31.29 -8.99
CA SER A 3 -1.16 31.21 -8.02
C SER A 3 -1.10 29.83 -7.35
N ASN A 4 -0.08 29.04 -7.67
CA ASN A 4 0.30 27.86 -6.87
C ASN A 4 1.00 28.31 -5.58
N SER A 5 0.28 29.04 -4.73
CA SER A 5 0.68 29.22 -3.34
C SER A 5 0.27 27.98 -2.57
N CYS A 6 1.24 27.34 -1.91
CA CYS A 6 0.95 26.37 -0.86
C CYS A 6 -0.07 26.94 0.13
N LEU A 7 -1.13 26.19 0.46
CA LEU A 7 -2.13 26.57 1.48
C LEU A 7 -1.51 26.89 2.85
N VAL A 8 -0.30 26.37 3.10
CA VAL A 8 0.48 26.62 4.32
C VAL A 8 1.28 27.92 4.25
N CYS A 9 1.71 28.34 3.06
CA CYS A 9 2.53 29.54 2.91
C CYS A 9 1.72 30.84 2.99
N TYR A 10 0.45 30.82 2.56
CA TYR A 10 -0.39 32.03 2.54
C TYR A 10 -0.65 32.60 3.95
N PRO A 11 -1.08 31.79 4.94
CA PRO A 11 -1.29 32.28 6.31
C PRO A 11 0.00 32.74 6.98
N LEU A 12 1.10 31.98 6.79
CA LEU A 12 2.42 32.36 7.32
C LEU A 12 2.91 33.69 6.74
N GLN A 13 2.70 33.93 5.45
CA GLN A 13 3.15 35.15 4.80
C GLN A 13 2.45 36.40 5.35
N GLU A 14 1.17 36.29 5.70
CA GLU A 14 0.39 37.36 6.35
C GLU A 14 0.93 37.65 7.77
N GLU A 15 1.23 36.61 8.55
CA GLU A 15 1.69 36.72 9.93
C GLU A 15 3.10 37.32 10.03
N TYR A 16 4.04 36.85 9.18
CA TYR A 16 5.39 37.41 9.13
C TYR A 16 5.41 38.88 8.67
N ARG A 17 4.47 39.27 7.78
CA ARG A 17 4.25 40.68 7.42
C ARG A 17 3.75 41.51 8.58
N SER A 18 2.85 40.95 9.41
CA SER A 18 2.32 41.64 10.59
C SER A 18 3.38 41.88 11.67
N GLU A 19 4.36 40.98 11.78
CA GLU A 19 5.48 41.09 12.72
C GLU A 19 6.67 41.93 12.17
N GLY A 20 6.57 42.46 10.95
CA GLY A 20 7.63 43.26 10.34
C GLY A 20 8.86 42.45 9.92
N ILE A 21 8.75 41.12 9.83
CA ILE A 21 9.84 40.22 9.45
C ILE A 21 9.88 40.13 7.92
N SER A 22 11.07 40.31 7.33
CA SER A 22 11.25 40.21 5.88
C SER A 22 11.02 38.77 5.40
N TRP A 23 9.84 38.50 4.83
CA TRP A 23 9.51 37.21 4.24
C TRP A 23 10.23 37.02 2.89
N ARG A 24 11.00 35.93 2.75
CA ARG A 24 11.46 35.45 1.44
C ARG A 24 10.43 34.44 0.94
N ASN A 25 9.97 34.64 -0.30
CA ASN A 25 9.01 33.73 -0.91
C ASN A 25 9.62 32.32 -0.96
N ILE A 26 8.97 31.35 -0.32
CA ILE A 26 9.39 29.97 -0.35
C ILE A 26 8.85 29.39 -1.65
N ASP A 27 9.75 29.02 -2.56
CA ASP A 27 9.37 28.39 -3.82
C ASP A 27 8.66 27.07 -3.54
N TYR A 28 7.36 27.01 -3.87
CA TYR A 28 6.60 25.79 -3.83
C TYR A 28 7.03 24.90 -5.00
N ILE A 29 7.54 23.72 -4.68
CA ILE A 29 7.84 22.70 -5.68
C ILE A 29 6.60 21.83 -5.84
N ASP A 30 5.99 21.91 -7.02
CA ASP A 30 4.80 21.13 -7.35
C ASP A 30 5.13 19.64 -7.49
N ASN A 31 4.54 18.81 -6.62
CA ASN A 31 4.68 17.36 -6.65
C ASN A 31 3.54 16.65 -7.38
N THR A 32 2.59 17.40 -7.98
CA THR A 32 1.42 16.86 -8.68
C THR A 32 1.82 15.87 -9.77
N GLY A 33 2.92 16.10 -10.49
CA GLY A 33 3.44 15.18 -11.50
C GLY A 33 3.83 13.80 -10.92
N CYS A 34 4.51 13.78 -9.78
CA CYS A 34 4.88 12.56 -9.07
C CYS A 34 3.64 11.85 -8.48
N ILE A 35 2.72 12.61 -7.89
CA ILE A 35 1.46 12.06 -7.37
C ILE A 35 0.65 11.40 -8.50
N ASN A 36 0.59 12.04 -9.67
CA ASN A 36 -0.10 11.50 -10.83
C ASN A 36 0.53 10.20 -11.32
N LEU A 37 1.87 10.11 -11.38
CA LEU A 37 2.56 8.87 -11.70
C LEU A 37 2.14 7.72 -10.76
N ILE A 38 1.99 8.00 -9.46
CA ILE A 38 1.72 6.98 -8.45
C ILE A 38 0.22 6.58 -8.41
N SER A 39 -0.69 7.55 -8.53
CA SER A 39 -2.11 7.37 -8.16
C SER A 39 -3.14 7.70 -9.25
N LYS A 40 -2.78 8.38 -10.33
CA LYS A 40 -3.75 8.79 -11.37
C LYS A 40 -4.17 7.62 -12.26
N LYS A 41 -5.45 7.25 -12.21
CA LYS A 41 -6.02 6.25 -13.11
C LYS A 41 -6.01 6.73 -14.58
N PRO A 42 -5.92 5.81 -15.57
CA PRO A 42 -5.75 4.36 -15.44
C PRO A 42 -4.29 3.89 -15.56
N THR A 43 -3.34 4.78 -15.81
CA THR A 43 -1.97 4.38 -16.18
C THR A 43 -0.97 4.47 -15.04
N ALA A 44 -1.36 4.97 -13.86
CA ALA A 44 -0.47 5.07 -12.71
C ALA A 44 -0.01 3.72 -12.15
N LEU A 45 1.08 3.78 -11.37
CA LEU A 45 1.74 2.60 -10.81
C LEU A 45 0.79 1.70 -9.99
N PHE A 46 -0.06 2.28 -9.14
CA PHE A 46 -1.01 1.48 -8.36
C PHE A 46 -2.04 0.76 -9.22
N HIS A 47 -2.55 1.41 -10.26
CA HIS A 47 -3.51 0.76 -11.16
C HIS A 47 -2.88 -0.40 -11.93
N LEU A 48 -1.67 -0.20 -12.45
CA LEU A 48 -0.93 -1.24 -13.15
C LEU A 48 -0.56 -2.41 -12.21
N LEU A 49 -0.25 -2.11 -10.95
CA LEU A 49 -0.01 -3.10 -9.91
C LEU A 49 -1.27 -3.93 -9.63
N ASP A 50 -2.43 -3.28 -9.48
CA ASP A 50 -3.70 -3.97 -9.27
C ASP A 50 -4.01 -4.92 -10.44
N GLU A 51 -3.86 -4.46 -11.68
CA GLU A 51 -4.05 -5.31 -12.87
C GLU A 51 -3.12 -6.54 -12.86
N GLU A 52 -1.82 -6.35 -12.59
CA GLU A 52 -0.86 -7.46 -12.57
C GLU A 52 -1.06 -8.39 -11.37
N CYS A 53 -1.55 -7.90 -10.23
CA CYS A 53 -1.88 -8.77 -9.09
C CYS A 53 -3.12 -9.64 -9.37
N ASN A 54 -4.04 -9.17 -10.22
CA ASN A 54 -5.21 -9.93 -10.65
C ASN A 54 -4.93 -10.92 -11.78
N PHE A 55 -3.79 -10.79 -12.49
CA PHE A 55 -3.46 -11.67 -13.61
C PHE A 55 -2.75 -12.96 -13.14
N PRO A 56 -3.32 -14.16 -13.40
CA PRO A 56 -2.81 -15.41 -12.82
C PRO A 56 -1.37 -15.79 -13.23
N GLN A 57 -0.93 -15.37 -14.42
CA GLN A 57 0.38 -15.69 -14.98
C GLN A 57 1.38 -14.53 -14.87
N ALA A 58 0.99 -13.43 -14.23
CA ALA A 58 1.89 -12.31 -14.04
C ALA A 58 2.96 -12.66 -12.98
N SER A 59 4.10 -12.02 -13.10
CA SER A 59 5.22 -12.11 -12.16
C SER A 59 5.71 -10.72 -11.77
N ASN A 60 6.58 -10.65 -10.78
CA ASN A 60 7.23 -9.37 -10.42
C ASN A 60 8.03 -8.78 -11.60
N GLN A 61 8.54 -9.63 -12.51
CA GLN A 61 9.23 -9.16 -13.71
C GLN A 61 8.25 -8.58 -14.73
N THR A 62 7.10 -9.21 -14.97
CA THR A 62 6.10 -8.67 -15.91
C THR A 62 5.54 -7.34 -15.43
N LEU A 63 5.38 -7.17 -14.12
CA LEU A 63 5.02 -5.89 -13.50
C LEU A 63 6.06 -4.80 -13.79
N LEU A 64 7.34 -5.11 -13.58
CA LEU A 64 8.43 -4.16 -13.85
C LEU A 64 8.51 -3.81 -15.34
N ASP A 65 8.38 -4.79 -16.22
CA ASP A 65 8.35 -4.59 -17.67
C ASP A 65 7.16 -3.71 -18.08
N LYS A 66 6.01 -3.87 -17.44
CA LYS A 66 4.81 -3.05 -17.67
C LYS A 66 5.01 -1.61 -17.19
N PHE A 67 5.60 -1.40 -16.02
CA PHE A 67 5.98 -0.06 -15.54
C PHE A 67 6.94 0.60 -16.53
N LYS A 68 7.95 -0.14 -17.00
CA LYS A 68 8.90 0.36 -17.99
C LYS A 68 8.20 0.75 -19.28
N ARG A 69 7.41 -0.14 -19.89
CA ARG A 69 6.68 0.14 -21.14
C ARG A 69 5.76 1.35 -21.04
N GLN A 70 5.07 1.52 -19.91
CA GLN A 70 4.08 2.59 -19.75
C GLN A 70 4.71 3.95 -19.41
N HIS A 71 5.84 3.97 -18.71
CA HIS A 71 6.43 5.20 -18.16
C HIS A 71 7.89 5.43 -18.57
N GLU A 72 8.39 4.73 -19.59
CA GLU A 72 9.69 5.04 -20.20
C GLU A 72 9.69 6.50 -20.69
N GLY A 73 10.72 7.26 -20.31
CA GLY A 73 10.82 8.69 -20.62
C GLY A 73 10.09 9.64 -19.66
N ASN A 74 9.34 9.14 -18.67
CA ASN A 74 8.73 10.00 -17.66
C ASN A 74 9.79 10.56 -16.69
N SER A 75 9.77 11.88 -16.47
CA SER A 75 10.73 12.59 -15.62
C SER A 75 10.62 12.28 -14.12
N TYR A 76 9.65 11.47 -13.67
CA TYR A 76 9.49 11.09 -12.27
C TYR A 76 9.89 9.63 -11.96
N ILE A 77 10.18 8.82 -12.97
CA ILE A 77 10.63 7.43 -12.79
C ILE A 77 11.90 7.15 -13.60
N GLU A 78 12.77 6.31 -13.06
CA GLU A 78 13.98 5.82 -13.73
C GLU A 78 14.04 4.30 -13.58
N PHE A 79 14.58 3.63 -14.59
CA PHE A 79 14.81 2.19 -14.59
C PHE A 79 16.32 1.96 -14.68
N PRO A 80 16.92 1.19 -13.74
CA PRO A 80 18.33 0.85 -13.81
C PRO A 80 18.71 0.18 -15.14
N ALA A 81 19.88 0.52 -15.68
CA ALA A 81 20.37 -0.04 -16.94
C ALA A 81 20.87 -1.50 -16.80
N VAL A 82 21.37 -1.84 -15.60
CA VAL A 82 21.71 -3.21 -15.23
C VAL A 82 20.41 -3.99 -15.04
N MET A 83 20.42 -5.30 -15.33
CA MET A 83 19.30 -6.25 -15.18
C MET A 83 18.92 -6.46 -13.70
N GLU A 84 18.65 -5.37 -13.01
CA GLU A 84 18.26 -5.32 -11.62
C GLU A 84 16.74 -5.17 -11.54
N PRO A 85 16.03 -6.02 -10.76
CA PRO A 85 14.59 -5.97 -10.64
C PRO A 85 14.16 -4.82 -9.71
N ALA A 86 14.36 -3.58 -10.17
CA ALA A 86 14.07 -2.37 -9.41
C ALA A 86 13.65 -1.20 -10.30
N PHE A 87 12.98 -0.21 -9.71
CA PHE A 87 12.70 1.09 -10.32
C PHE A 87 12.97 2.20 -9.30
N ILE A 88 13.19 3.43 -9.78
CA ILE A 88 13.53 4.57 -8.95
C ILE A 88 12.47 5.65 -9.17
N ILE A 89 11.88 6.18 -8.10
CA ILE A 89 10.98 7.32 -8.18
C ILE A 89 11.72 8.57 -7.69
N ARG A 90 11.62 9.66 -8.45
CA ARG A 90 12.05 11.00 -8.06
C ARG A 90 10.93 11.66 -7.24
N HIS A 91 11.01 11.52 -5.92
CA HIS A 91 10.13 12.20 -4.98
C HIS A 91 10.60 13.63 -4.73
N TYR A 92 9.74 14.45 -4.13
CA TYR A 92 10.11 15.80 -3.67
C TYR A 92 11.34 15.79 -2.75
N ALA A 93 11.45 14.79 -1.87
CA ALA A 93 12.58 14.63 -0.94
C ALA A 93 13.83 13.97 -1.58
N GLY A 94 13.76 13.55 -2.85
CA GLY A 94 14.87 12.92 -3.56
C GLY A 94 14.52 11.59 -4.25
N LYS A 95 15.56 10.92 -4.76
CA LYS A 95 15.43 9.64 -5.47
C LYS A 95 15.30 8.49 -4.49
N VAL A 96 14.26 7.66 -4.65
CA VAL A 96 14.04 6.46 -3.84
C VAL A 96 13.97 5.25 -4.76
N LYS A 97 14.79 4.23 -4.45
CA LYS A 97 14.85 2.96 -5.19
C LYS A 97 13.93 1.93 -4.56
N TYR A 98 13.12 1.28 -5.39
CA TYR A 98 12.17 0.24 -5.03
C TYR A 98 12.58 -1.06 -5.69
N GLY A 99 12.86 -2.09 -4.88
CA GLY A 99 13.04 -3.45 -5.39
C GLY A 99 11.69 -4.11 -5.65
N VAL A 100 11.54 -4.79 -6.79
CA VAL A 100 10.28 -5.44 -7.20
C VAL A 100 10.19 -6.88 -6.66
N LYS A 101 11.18 -7.34 -5.91
CA LYS A 101 11.12 -8.63 -5.25
C LYS A 101 9.94 -8.66 -4.25
N ASP A 102 9.10 -9.69 -4.37
CA ASP A 102 7.93 -9.93 -3.54
C ASP A 102 6.89 -8.79 -3.56
N PHE A 103 6.91 -7.92 -4.59
CA PHE A 103 6.05 -6.73 -4.64
C PHE A 103 4.60 -7.12 -4.85
N ARG A 104 4.31 -8.03 -5.79
CA ARG A 104 2.95 -8.51 -6.04
C ARG A 104 2.42 -9.29 -4.86
N GLU A 105 3.22 -10.15 -4.26
CA GLU A 105 2.85 -11.00 -3.14
C GLU A 105 2.42 -10.16 -1.92
N LYS A 106 3.07 -9.02 -1.69
CA LYS A 106 2.69 -8.06 -0.64
C LYS A 106 1.39 -7.31 -0.93
N ASN A 107 1.01 -7.18 -2.20
CA ASN A 107 -0.17 -6.43 -2.64
C ASN A 107 -1.32 -7.33 -3.11
N THR A 108 -1.10 -8.65 -3.15
CA THR A 108 -2.13 -9.63 -3.49
C THR A 108 -2.91 -9.95 -2.22
N ASP A 109 -4.11 -9.38 -2.09
CA ASP A 109 -5.00 -9.66 -0.95
C ASP A 109 -6.02 -10.78 -1.25
N HIS A 110 -5.68 -11.66 -2.18
CA HIS A 110 -6.56 -12.76 -2.59
C HIS A 110 -6.45 -13.94 -1.63
N MET A 111 -7.47 -14.10 -0.80
CA MET A 111 -7.75 -15.36 -0.11
C MET A 111 -8.10 -16.43 -1.13
N ARG A 112 -7.50 -17.61 -1.02
CA ARG A 112 -7.82 -18.71 -1.93
C ARG A 112 -9.32 -19.10 -1.81
N PRO A 113 -10.01 -19.39 -2.92
CA PRO A 113 -11.46 -19.70 -2.91
C PRO A 113 -11.86 -20.88 -2.01
N ASP A 114 -10.98 -21.87 -1.87
CA ASP A 114 -11.14 -23.02 -0.96
C ASP A 114 -11.15 -22.59 0.52
N ILE A 115 -10.28 -21.67 0.92
CA ILE A 115 -10.26 -21.10 2.27
C ILE A 115 -11.54 -20.29 2.52
N ILE A 116 -11.99 -19.53 1.52
CA ILE A 116 -13.26 -18.80 1.61
C ILE A 116 -14.44 -19.77 1.77
N ALA A 117 -14.48 -20.85 0.98
CA ALA A 117 -15.50 -21.88 1.07
C ALA A 117 -15.51 -22.59 2.43
N LEU A 118 -14.33 -22.88 2.99
CA LEU A 118 -14.18 -23.44 4.34
C LEU A 118 -14.69 -22.49 5.42
N LEU A 119 -14.38 -21.21 5.34
CA LEU A 119 -14.83 -20.23 6.33
C LEU A 119 -16.35 -20.00 6.23
N LYS A 120 -16.91 -20.04 5.02
CA LYS A 120 -18.37 -20.01 4.79
C LYS A 120 -19.08 -21.24 5.33
N SER A 121 -18.46 -22.42 5.31
CA SER A 121 -19.04 -23.67 5.83
C SER A 121 -18.85 -23.87 7.34
N SER A 122 -18.22 -22.91 8.02
CA SER A 122 -18.06 -22.94 9.48
C SER A 122 -19.41 -22.98 10.20
N LYS A 123 -19.48 -23.71 11.32
CA LYS A 123 -20.67 -23.72 12.19
C LYS A 123 -20.79 -22.48 13.07
N ASN A 124 -19.75 -21.64 13.09
CA ASN A 124 -19.70 -20.46 13.94
C ASN A 124 -20.27 -19.25 13.20
N SER A 125 -21.40 -18.73 13.67
CA SER A 125 -22.10 -17.57 13.09
C SER A 125 -21.24 -16.30 13.04
N PHE A 126 -20.33 -16.10 13.99
CA PHE A 126 -19.37 -14.99 13.97
C PHE A 126 -18.37 -15.14 12.81
N ILE A 127 -17.86 -16.37 12.59
CA ILE A 127 -16.96 -16.64 11.46
C ILE A 127 -17.69 -16.45 10.15
N CYS A 128 -18.88 -17.01 9.97
CA CYS A 128 -19.67 -16.81 8.76
C CYS A 128 -20.02 -15.32 8.54
N GLY A 129 -20.38 -14.61 9.60
CA GLY A 129 -20.68 -13.17 9.56
C GLY A 129 -19.47 -12.32 9.19
N LEU A 130 -18.26 -12.72 9.59
CA LEU A 130 -17.01 -12.07 9.18
C LEU A 130 -16.73 -12.20 7.67
N ILE A 131 -17.37 -13.16 6.99
CA ILE A 131 -17.19 -13.47 5.55
C ILE A 131 -18.30 -12.86 4.66
N GLY A 132 -19.36 -12.26 5.23
CA GLY A 132 -20.43 -11.61 4.45
C GLY A 132 -20.10 -10.13 4.16
N ILE A 133 -20.47 -9.49 3.05
CA ILE A 133 -21.52 -9.77 2.04
C ILE A 133 -21.09 -9.28 0.63
N ASP A 134 -19.94 -8.62 0.46
CA ASP A 134 -19.60 -7.93 -0.79
C ASP A 134 -18.30 -8.47 -1.42
N PRO A 135 -18.31 -8.86 -2.71
CA PRO A 135 -17.13 -9.38 -3.40
C PRO A 135 -16.04 -8.33 -3.65
N VAL A 136 -16.36 -7.03 -3.48
CA VAL A 136 -15.48 -5.87 -3.66
C VAL A 136 -15.04 -5.27 -2.31
N ALA A 137 -15.76 -5.57 -1.22
CA ALA A 137 -15.30 -5.27 0.13
C ALA A 137 -14.09 -6.15 0.44
N THR A 138 -12.93 -5.61 0.08
CA THR A 138 -11.61 -6.10 0.41
C THR A 138 -11.63 -6.69 1.80
N PHE A 139 -11.60 -8.02 1.79
CA PHE A 139 -11.54 -8.87 2.95
C PHE A 139 -10.55 -8.28 3.94
N ARG A 140 -10.94 -8.00 5.18
CA ARG A 140 -9.96 -7.58 6.19
C ARG A 140 -9.20 -8.82 6.66
N TRP A 141 -8.30 -9.37 5.83
CA TRP A 141 -7.41 -10.48 6.20
C TRP A 141 -6.65 -10.18 7.50
N ALA A 142 -6.40 -8.90 7.79
CA ALA A 142 -5.92 -8.43 9.08
C ALA A 142 -6.84 -8.81 10.27
N VAL A 143 -8.17 -8.67 10.14
CA VAL A 143 -9.14 -9.01 11.20
C VAL A 143 -9.21 -10.51 11.41
N LEU A 144 -9.29 -11.31 10.34
CA LEU A 144 -9.31 -12.76 10.44
C LEU A 144 -8.00 -13.31 11.05
N ARG A 145 -6.84 -12.81 10.59
CA ARG A 145 -5.53 -13.13 11.20
C ARG A 145 -5.48 -12.75 12.67
N SER A 146 -6.00 -11.58 13.04
CA SER A 146 -6.02 -11.13 14.43
C SER A 146 -6.90 -12.02 15.29
N TYR A 147 -8.08 -12.41 14.79
CA TYR A 147 -8.95 -13.38 15.45
C TYR A 147 -8.24 -14.72 15.70
N PHE A 148 -7.66 -15.34 14.66
CA PHE A 148 -7.00 -16.63 14.82
C PHE A 148 -5.77 -16.55 15.73
N ARG A 149 -4.98 -15.47 15.65
CA ARG A 149 -3.86 -15.23 16.58
C ARG A 149 -4.33 -15.13 18.03
N ALA A 150 -5.42 -14.41 18.29
CA ALA A 150 -6.00 -14.30 19.61
C ALA A 150 -6.48 -15.67 20.12
N VAL A 151 -7.25 -16.42 19.32
CA VAL A 151 -7.76 -17.74 19.71
C VAL A 151 -6.63 -18.74 19.99
N VAL A 152 -5.60 -18.78 19.15
CA VAL A 152 -4.42 -19.64 19.37
C VAL A 152 -3.70 -19.22 20.65
N GLY A 153 -3.46 -17.93 20.84
CA GLY A 153 -2.81 -17.39 22.05
C GLY A 153 -3.57 -17.74 23.33
N PHE A 154 -4.89 -17.59 23.35
CA PHE A 154 -5.71 -17.98 24.50
C PHE A 154 -5.68 -19.49 24.75
N ARG A 155 -5.70 -20.31 23.70
CA ARG A 155 -5.69 -21.77 23.85
C ARG A 155 -4.35 -22.28 24.38
N GLU A 156 -3.23 -21.70 23.93
CA GLU A 156 -1.91 -22.01 24.46
C GLU A 156 -1.75 -21.55 25.91
N ALA A 157 -2.20 -20.35 26.25
CA ALA A 157 -2.20 -19.85 27.62
C ALA A 157 -3.02 -20.76 28.54
N GLY A 158 -4.19 -21.20 28.10
CA GLY A 158 -5.05 -22.14 28.83
C GLY A 158 -4.37 -23.50 29.07
N LYS A 159 -3.68 -24.05 28.07
CA LYS A 159 -2.90 -25.31 28.22
C LYS A 159 -1.78 -25.16 29.26
N ARG A 160 -0.98 -24.09 29.16
CA ARG A 160 0.11 -23.81 30.11
C ARG A 160 -0.41 -23.62 31.54
N TYR A 161 -1.58 -23.00 31.70
CA TYR A 161 -2.23 -22.85 33.00
C TYR A 161 -2.71 -24.19 33.57
N ALA A 162 -3.32 -25.03 32.73
CA ALA A 162 -3.76 -26.37 33.13
C ALA A 162 -2.57 -27.25 33.55
N GLU A 163 -1.48 -27.25 32.77
CA GLU A 163 -0.25 -28.00 33.07
C GLU A 163 0.36 -27.61 34.42
N LYS A 164 0.41 -26.31 34.74
CA LYS A 164 0.86 -25.82 36.05
C LYS A 164 0.00 -26.32 37.21
N LYS A 165 -1.30 -26.53 36.99
CA LYS A 165 -2.24 -26.94 38.03
C LYS A 165 -2.27 -28.46 38.28
N THR A 166 -1.82 -29.26 37.32
CA THR A 166 -1.68 -30.72 37.44
C THR A 166 -0.30 -31.17 37.95
N GLY A 167 0.64 -30.24 38.11
CA GLY A 167 1.99 -30.50 38.64
C GLY A 167 2.19 -30.11 40.11
N GLU A 168 1.14 -29.68 40.80
CA GLU A 168 1.06 -29.52 42.27
C GLU A 168 0.23 -30.67 42.86
#